data_AF-A0A2V8AWK5-F1
#
_entry.id   AF-A0A2V8AWK5-F1
#
_cell.length_a   1.000
_cell.length_b   1.000
_cell.length_c   1.000
_cell.angle_alpha   90.00
_cell.angle_beta   90.00
_cell.angle_gamma   90.00
#
_symmetry.space_group_name_H-M   'P 1'
#
loop_
_entity.id
_entity.type
_entity.pdbx_description
1 polymer ?
#
loop_
_entity_poly.entity_id
_entity_poly.type
_entity_poly.pdbx_seq_one_letter_code
_entity_poly.pdbx_strand_id
1 'polypeptide(L)'
;MSVQEYLSENAKITTEPPSASGTTTVDTAAYDNLAFAAILFVVRVGSTAGNVDIRAQQSATQGGTFSDIAGSKIVATVNSLAIDLKRQTKQWCRVRITRGSATTVDGVVVVQYGAKNRPVVQPGSVSLKAIHGGADGVA
;
A
#
# COMPACT_ATOMS: atom_id res chain seq x y z
N MET A 1 -28.31 8.73 14.51
CA MET A 1 -28.10 7.28 14.33
C MET A 1 -26.89 7.12 13.43
N SER A 2 -25.72 6.73 13.96
CA SER A 2 -24.54 6.50 13.11
C SER A 2 -24.69 5.15 12.40
N VAL A 3 -24.77 5.17 11.08
CA VAL A 3 -24.72 3.94 10.27
C VAL A 3 -23.31 3.36 10.44
N GLN A 4 -23.21 2.09 10.84
CA GLN A 4 -21.93 1.39 10.96
C GLN A 4 -21.49 0.98 9.54
N GLU A 5 -20.49 1.67 8.99
CA GLU A 5 -19.99 1.42 7.63
C GLU A 5 -18.76 0.51 7.66
N TYR A 6 -18.67 -0.45 6.73
CA TYR A 6 -17.47 -1.26 6.58
C TYR A 6 -16.38 -0.47 5.85
N LEU A 7 -15.12 -0.59 6.29
CA LEU A 7 -13.98 0.05 5.63
C LEU A 7 -13.90 -0.31 4.13
N SER A 8 -14.25 -1.55 3.80
CA SER A 8 -14.24 -2.08 2.43
C SER A 8 -15.20 -1.40 1.47
N GLU A 9 -16.17 -0.63 1.97
CA GLU A 9 -17.09 0.15 1.15
C GLU A 9 -16.50 1.50 0.70
N ASN A 10 -15.47 1.99 1.40
CA ASN A 10 -14.80 3.27 1.12
C ASN A 10 -13.32 3.14 0.79
N ALA A 11 -12.80 1.91 0.75
CA ALA A 11 -11.42 1.63 0.50
C ALA A 11 -11.24 0.49 -0.50
N LYS A 12 -10.30 0.65 -1.42
CA LYS A 12 -9.82 -0.40 -2.30
C LYS A 12 -8.59 -1.04 -1.68
N ILE A 13 -8.58 -2.35 -1.54
CA ILE A 13 -7.42 -3.11 -1.04
C ILE A 13 -6.78 -3.83 -2.23
N THR A 14 -5.46 -3.72 -2.37
CA THR A 14 -4.69 -4.45 -3.37
C THR A 14 -3.47 -5.07 -2.70
N THR A 15 -3.11 -6.28 -3.10
CA THR A 15 -1.91 -6.96 -2.61
C THR A 15 -0.98 -7.27 -3.77
N GLU A 16 0.31 -7.00 -3.59
CA GLU A 16 1.33 -7.39 -4.56
C GLU A 16 2.01 -8.70 -4.14
N PRO A 17 2.45 -9.53 -5.12
CA PRO A 17 3.15 -10.77 -4.84
C PRO A 17 4.48 -10.51 -4.14
N PRO A 18 4.99 -11.50 -3.37
CA PRO A 18 6.30 -11.40 -2.76
C PRO A 18 7.41 -11.31 -3.81
N SER A 19 8.53 -10.69 -3.42
CA SER A 19 9.77 -10.70 -4.20
C SER A 19 10.85 -11.51 -3.48
N ALA A 20 11.50 -12.40 -4.23
CA ALA A 20 12.61 -13.20 -3.74
C ALA A 20 13.77 -12.32 -3.24
N SER A 21 14.65 -12.92 -2.42
CA SER A 21 15.79 -12.21 -1.84
C SER A 21 16.70 -11.61 -2.91
N GLY A 22 17.21 -10.40 -2.65
CA GLY A 22 18.10 -9.70 -3.57
C GLY A 22 18.50 -8.34 -3.03
N THR A 23 19.33 -7.63 -3.80
CA THR A 23 19.96 -6.35 -3.43
C THR A 23 19.53 -5.19 -4.35
N THR A 24 18.63 -5.46 -5.30
CA THR A 24 18.14 -4.44 -6.22
C THR A 24 16.91 -3.74 -5.65
N THR A 25 16.66 -2.51 -6.08
CA THR A 25 15.40 -1.83 -5.78
C THR A 25 14.21 -2.58 -6.38
N VAL A 26 13.11 -2.65 -5.64
CA VAL A 26 11.82 -3.15 -6.11
C VAL A 26 10.85 -1.99 -6.12
N ASP A 27 10.21 -1.74 -7.26
CA ASP A 27 9.15 -0.75 -7.40
C ASP A 27 7.81 -1.48 -7.44
N THR A 28 6.83 -1.01 -6.68
CA THR A 28 5.45 -1.51 -6.82
C THR A 28 4.82 -1.04 -8.12
N ALA A 29 3.65 -1.57 -8.43
CA ALA A 29 2.80 -1.02 -9.48
C ALA A 29 2.48 0.46 -9.24
N ALA A 30 2.12 1.15 -10.32
CA ALA A 30 1.59 2.50 -10.28
C ALA A 30 0.10 2.47 -9.94
N TYR A 31 -0.28 3.10 -8.83
CA TYR A 31 -1.66 3.18 -8.36
C TYR A 31 -2.27 4.53 -8.71
N ASP A 32 -3.41 4.50 -9.41
CA ASP A 32 -4.20 5.69 -9.73
C ASP A 32 -4.96 6.14 -8.48
N ASN A 33 -4.58 7.30 -7.93
CA ASN A 33 -5.21 7.85 -6.74
C ASN A 33 -6.25 8.95 -7.06
N LEU A 34 -6.66 9.15 -8.32
CA LEU A 34 -7.61 10.22 -8.69
C LEU A 34 -8.98 10.08 -8.02
N ALA A 35 -9.46 8.84 -7.87
CA ALA A 35 -10.76 8.52 -7.29
C ALA A 35 -10.76 8.46 -5.75
N PHE A 36 -9.60 8.62 -5.11
CA PHE A 36 -9.41 8.44 -3.66
C PHE A 36 -8.76 9.67 -3.04
N ALA A 37 -8.98 9.90 -1.75
CA ALA A 37 -8.39 11.03 -1.04
C ALA A 37 -6.95 10.74 -0.58
N ALA A 38 -6.63 9.47 -0.37
CA ALA A 38 -5.37 9.03 0.21
C ALA A 38 -5.08 7.55 -0.11
N ILE A 39 -3.83 7.17 0.10
CA ILE A 39 -3.31 5.82 -0.16
C ILE A 39 -2.33 5.43 0.95
N LEU A 40 -2.52 4.24 1.52
CA LEU A 40 -1.62 3.63 2.49
C LEU A 40 -0.87 2.49 1.83
N PHE A 41 0.46 2.52 1.94
CA PHE A 41 1.32 1.40 1.58
C PHE A 41 1.81 0.72 2.86
N VAL A 42 1.60 -0.59 2.98
CA VAL A 42 2.17 -1.42 4.04
C VAL A 42 3.11 -2.42 3.38
N VAL A 43 4.41 -2.29 3.66
CA VAL A 43 5.47 -3.13 3.09
C VAL A 43 6.02 -4.02 4.20
N ARG A 44 6.13 -5.31 3.91
CA ARG A 44 6.83 -6.26 4.78
C ARG A 44 8.13 -6.73 4.13
N VAL A 45 9.23 -6.60 4.85
CA VAL A 45 10.56 -7.06 4.43
C VAL A 45 11.03 -8.22 5.30
N GLY A 46 11.78 -9.15 4.73
CA GLY A 46 12.26 -10.34 5.46
C GLY A 46 13.36 -10.03 6.47
N SER A 47 14.17 -9.00 6.21
CA SER A 47 15.21 -8.53 7.13
C SER A 47 15.35 -7.01 7.10
N THR A 48 15.77 -6.47 8.25
CA THR A 48 15.97 -5.05 8.47
C THR A 48 17.45 -4.73 8.49
N ALA A 49 17.86 -3.68 7.77
CA ALA A 49 19.23 -3.17 7.81
C ALA A 49 19.19 -1.67 7.50
N GLY A 50 20.23 -0.91 7.91
CA GLY A 50 20.27 0.55 7.72
C GLY A 50 20.26 1.01 6.26
N ASN A 51 20.47 0.09 5.33
CA ASN A 51 20.44 0.30 3.88
C ASN A 51 19.17 -0.28 3.21
N VAL A 52 18.23 -0.83 3.99
CA VAL A 52 16.89 -1.20 3.53
C VAL A 52 15.96 -0.02 3.85
N ASP A 53 15.30 0.53 2.83
CA ASP A 53 14.39 1.65 3.00
C ASP A 53 13.18 1.55 2.08
N ILE A 54 12.08 2.20 2.46
CA ILE A 54 10.94 2.44 1.58
C ILE A 54 10.74 3.93 1.37
N ARG A 55 10.27 4.31 0.19
CA ARG A 55 9.99 5.70 -0.18
C ARG A 55 8.74 5.75 -1.03
N ALA A 56 7.85 6.69 -0.75
CA ALA A 56 6.75 6.94 -1.65
C ALA A 56 7.25 7.74 -2.86
N GLN A 57 6.77 7.37 -4.04
CA GLN A 57 7.04 8.10 -5.27
C GLN A 57 5.74 8.45 -5.98
N GLN A 58 5.76 9.53 -6.75
CA GLN A 58 4.60 9.97 -7.52
C GLN A 58 4.95 10.41 -8.95
N SER A 59 4.00 10.23 -9.86
CA SER A 59 4.10 10.65 -11.26
C SER A 59 2.77 11.22 -11.77
N ALA A 60 2.85 12.04 -12.82
CA ALA A 60 1.67 12.60 -13.49
C ALA A 60 1.01 11.59 -14.43
N THR A 61 1.76 10.59 -14.90
CA THR A 61 1.28 9.55 -15.82
C THR A 61 1.67 8.17 -15.30
N GLN A 62 0.90 7.15 -15.66
CA GLN A 62 1.10 5.78 -15.17
C GLN A 62 2.49 5.21 -15.47
N GLY A 63 2.99 5.42 -16.70
CA GLY A 63 4.31 4.95 -17.15
C GLY A 63 5.40 6.03 -17.14
N GLY A 64 5.16 7.17 -16.49
CA GLY A 64 6.09 8.29 -16.46
C GLY A 64 7.24 8.11 -15.48
N THR A 65 8.10 9.12 -15.40
CA THR A 65 9.15 9.18 -14.39
C THR A 65 8.52 9.42 -13.02
N PHE A 66 8.74 8.50 -12.09
CA PHE A 66 8.35 8.64 -10.69
C PHE A 66 9.45 9.36 -9.90
N SER A 67 9.04 10.35 -9.10
CA SER A 67 9.94 11.09 -8.23
C SER A 67 9.60 10.82 -6.77
N ASP A 68 10.63 10.71 -5.93
CA ASP A 68 10.47 10.56 -4.49
C ASP A 68 9.68 11.74 -3.90
N ILE A 69 8.71 11.44 -3.04
CA ILE A 69 8.02 12.44 -2.24
C ILE A 69 8.92 12.83 -1.08
N ALA A 70 9.20 14.12 -0.94
CA ALA A 70 10.04 14.64 0.13
C ALA A 70 9.53 14.19 1.51
N GLY A 71 10.43 13.70 2.36
CA GLY A 71 10.10 13.22 3.71
C GLY A 71 9.44 11.83 3.79
N SER A 72 9.19 11.16 2.66
CA SER A 72 8.54 9.84 2.66
C SER A 72 9.48 8.66 2.95
N LYS A 73 10.80 8.90 3.08
CA LYS A 73 11.78 7.83 3.29
C LYS A 73 11.67 7.28 4.71
N ILE A 74 11.49 5.97 4.83
CA ILE A 74 11.57 5.23 6.10
C ILE A 74 12.67 4.17 5.96
N VAL A 75 13.66 4.21 6.84
CA VAL A 75 14.69 3.17 6.94
C VAL A 75 14.17 2.03 7.80
N ALA A 76 14.39 0.79 7.37
CA ALA A 76 13.89 -0.40 8.06
C ALA A 76 14.67 -0.68 9.35
N THR A 77 14.03 -0.33 10.47
CA THR A 77 14.41 -0.78 11.82
C THR A 77 13.53 -1.93 12.31
N VAL A 78 12.38 -2.15 11.65
CA VAL A 78 11.43 -3.23 11.88
C VAL A 78 10.92 -3.77 10.53
N ASN A 79 10.43 -5.01 10.51
CA ASN A 79 10.05 -5.71 9.29
C ASN A 79 8.81 -5.14 8.58
N SER A 80 7.95 -4.42 9.30
CA SER A 80 6.72 -3.83 8.75
C SER A 80 6.84 -2.32 8.73
N LEU A 81 6.82 -1.75 7.52
CA LEU A 81 6.91 -0.33 7.28
C LEU A 81 5.63 0.15 6.61
N ALA A 82 5.14 1.32 7.01
CA ALA A 82 3.91 1.87 6.46
C ALA A 82 4.08 3.35 6.11
N ILE A 83 3.63 3.74 4.91
CA ILE A 83 3.54 5.14 4.48
C ILE A 83 2.08 5.43 4.15
N ASP A 84 1.49 6.36 4.91
CA ASP A 84 0.17 6.91 4.63
C ASP A 84 0.29 8.25 3.92
N LEU A 85 -0.30 8.34 2.73
CA LEU A 85 -0.16 9.44 1.80
C LEU A 85 -1.51 10.09 1.54
N LYS A 86 -1.71 11.29 2.09
CA LYS A 86 -2.92 12.09 1.88
C LYS A 86 -2.64 13.29 1.00
N ARG A 87 -3.59 13.65 0.12
CA ARG A 87 -3.52 14.84 -0.75
C ARG A 87 -2.21 14.91 -1.57
N GLN A 88 -1.91 13.86 -2.31
CA GLN A 88 -0.75 13.82 -3.20
C GLN A 88 -0.88 14.85 -4.33
N THR A 89 0.25 15.43 -4.76
CA THR A 89 0.24 16.48 -5.79
C THR A 89 0.11 15.92 -7.20
N LYS A 90 0.40 14.63 -7.39
CA LYS A 90 0.22 13.93 -8.67
C LYS A 90 -0.71 12.73 -8.51
N GLN A 91 -1.30 12.33 -9.64
CA GLN A 91 -2.32 11.28 -9.72
C GLN A 91 -1.78 9.88 -9.37
N TRP A 92 -0.61 9.52 -9.87
CA TRP A 92 -0.08 8.17 -9.78
C TRP A 92 0.92 8.06 -8.66
N CYS A 93 0.71 7.10 -7.75
CA CYS A 93 1.58 6.86 -6.60
C CYS A 93 2.10 5.43 -6.60
N ARG A 94 3.29 5.21 -6.07
CA ARG A 94 3.87 3.88 -5.82
C ARG A 94 4.81 3.94 -4.62
N VAL A 95 5.25 2.79 -4.13
CA VAL A 95 6.35 2.72 -3.16
C VAL A 95 7.56 2.06 -3.81
N ARG A 96 8.74 2.68 -3.62
CA ARG A 96 10.04 2.12 -3.96
C ARG A 96 10.64 1.51 -2.72
N ILE A 97 11.10 0.27 -2.85
CA ILE A 97 11.75 -0.50 -1.79
C ILE A 97 13.22 -0.66 -2.18
N THR A 98 14.10 -0.02 -1.43
CA THR A 98 15.55 -0.17 -1.58
C THR A 98 16.02 -1.33 -0.72
N ARG A 99 16.76 -2.26 -1.30
CA ARG A 99 17.33 -3.43 -0.61
C ARG A 99 18.84 -3.33 -0.58
N GLY A 100 19.44 -2.84 0.49
CA GLY A 100 20.91 -2.72 0.54
C GLY A 100 21.63 -4.02 0.93
N SER A 101 20.91 -5.02 1.44
CA SER A 101 21.39 -6.38 1.69
C SER A 101 20.41 -7.38 1.07
N ALA A 102 20.81 -8.65 0.93
CA ALA A 102 19.93 -9.70 0.45
C ALA A 102 18.72 -9.85 1.40
N THR A 103 17.57 -9.30 0.98
CA THR A 103 16.32 -9.31 1.75
C THR A 103 15.13 -9.62 0.84
N THR A 104 14.17 -10.37 1.35
CA THR A 104 12.90 -10.62 0.69
C THR A 104 11.96 -9.44 0.87
N VAL A 105 11.05 -9.26 -0.08
CA VAL A 105 9.82 -8.47 0.16
C VAL A 105 8.71 -9.49 0.32
N ASP A 106 8.25 -9.68 1.55
CA ASP A 106 7.28 -10.73 1.89
C ASP A 106 5.89 -10.41 1.35
N GLY A 107 5.60 -9.12 1.16
CA GLY A 107 4.38 -8.65 0.53
C GLY A 107 4.22 -7.14 0.66
N VAL A 108 3.39 -6.59 -0.21
CA VAL A 108 2.93 -5.21 -0.13
C VAL A 108 1.41 -5.20 -0.14
N VAL A 109 0.83 -4.52 0.84
CA VAL A 109 -0.60 -4.21 0.88
C VAL A 109 -0.78 -2.73 0.59
N VAL A 110 -1.67 -2.43 -0.35
CA VAL A 110 -2.01 -1.08 -0.76
C VAL A 110 -3.47 -0.83 -0.48
N VAL A 111 -3.77 0.22 0.27
CA VAL A 111 -5.13 0.60 0.65
C VAL A 111 -5.40 2.01 0.16
N GLN A 112 -6.22 2.15 -0.88
CA GLN A 112 -6.68 3.45 -1.38
C GLN A 112 -7.99 3.78 -0.69
N TYR A 113 -8.09 4.90 0.03
CA TYR A 113 -9.24 5.19 0.89
C TYR A 113 -9.75 6.62 0.76
N GLY A 114 -10.97 6.84 1.25
CA GLY A 114 -11.69 8.10 1.05
C GLY A 114 -12.13 8.24 -0.39
N ALA A 115 -12.81 7.21 -0.90
CA ALA A 115 -13.32 7.17 -2.26
C ALA A 115 -14.32 8.29 -2.50
N LYS A 116 -14.20 8.97 -3.64
CA LYS A 116 -15.15 10.01 -4.07
C LYS A 116 -16.52 9.41 -4.40
N ASN A 117 -16.52 8.19 -4.93
CA ASN A 117 -17.72 7.43 -5.26
C ASN A 117 -17.70 6.11 -4.48
N ARG A 118 -18.78 5.82 -3.74
CA ARG A 118 -18.96 4.59 -2.96
C ARG A 118 -20.15 3.80 -3.55
N PRO A 119 -20.16 2.45 -3.52
CA PRO A 119 -19.14 1.58 -2.97
C PRO A 119 -17.96 1.34 -3.94
N VAL A 120 -16.80 1.02 -3.37
CA VAL A 120 -15.58 0.72 -4.13
C VAL A 120 -15.57 -0.73 -4.61
N VAL A 121 -15.26 -0.94 -5.89
CA VAL A 121 -15.05 -2.29 -6.45
C VAL A 121 -13.66 -2.81 -6.08
N GLN A 122 -13.62 -3.98 -5.45
CA GLN A 122 -12.37 -4.66 -5.09
C GLN A 122 -11.74 -5.35 -6.32
N PRO A 123 -10.40 -5.43 -6.39
CA PRO A 123 -9.74 -6.22 -7.43
C PRO A 123 -9.99 -7.73 -7.23
N GLY A 124 -9.97 -8.50 -8.31
CA GLY A 124 -10.16 -9.96 -8.26
C GLY A 124 -9.11 -10.74 -7.47
N SER A 125 -8.01 -10.09 -7.07
CA SER A 125 -6.98 -10.66 -6.20
C SER A 125 -7.37 -10.66 -4.71
N VAL A 126 -8.50 -10.05 -4.33
CA VAL A 126 -8.95 -9.95 -2.94
C VAL A 126 -10.26 -10.70 -2.75
N SER A 127 -10.24 -11.68 -1.85
CA SER A 127 -11.46 -12.29 -1.32
C SER A 127 -11.91 -11.51 -0.07
N LEU A 128 -13.11 -10.94 -0.13
CA LEU A 128 -13.65 -10.11 0.94
C LEU A 128 -14.93 -10.72 1.52
N LYS A 129 -15.06 -10.69 2.85
CA LYS A 129 -16.27 -11.08 3.58
C LYS A 129 -16.59 -10.02 4.64
N ALA A 130 -17.77 -9.41 4.54
CA ALA A 130 -18.31 -8.52 5.57
C ALA A 130 -19.19 -9.32 6.54
N ILE A 131 -19.02 -9.10 7.84
CA ILE A 131 -19.77 -9.80 8.90
C ILE A 131 -20.33 -8.74 9.86
N HIS A 132 -21.64 -8.77 10.10
CA HIS A 132 -22.32 -7.95 11.10
C HIS A 132 -22.75 -8.82 12.29
N GLY A 133 -22.47 -8.39 13.52
CA GLY A 133 -23.05 -9.01 14.72
C GLY A 133 -22.83 -10.52 14.86
N GLY A 134 -21.63 -11.01 14.52
CA GLY A 134 -21.29 -12.42 14.69
C GLY A 134 -21.48 -12.83 16.15
N ALA A 135 -22.32 -13.83 16.40
CA ALA A 135 -22.35 -14.51 17.69
C ALA A 135 -21.01 -15.23 17.90
N ASP A 136 -20.52 -15.27 19.14
CA ASP A 136 -19.31 -16.00 19.50
C ASP A 136 -19.51 -17.51 19.22
N GLY A 137 -19.13 -17.94 18.03
CA GLY A 137 -19.19 -19.34 17.61
C GLY A 137 -17.95 -20.09 18.10
N VAL A 138 -18.18 -21.17 18.83
CA VAL A 138 -17.16 -22.20 19.10
C VAL A 138 -16.69 -22.78 17.76
N ALA A 139 -15.37 -22.83 17.59
CA ALA A 139 -14.68 -23.33 16.41
C ALA A 139 -15.00 -24.78 16.06
#